data_AF-A0A318KMQ9-F1
#
_entry.id   AF-A0A318KMQ9-F1
#
_cell.length_a   1.000
_cell.length_b   1.000
_cell.length_c   1.000
_cell.angle_alpha   90.00
_cell.angle_beta   90.00
_cell.angle_gamma   90.00
#
_symmetry.space_group_name_H-M   'P 1'
#
loop_
_entity.id
_entity.type
_entity.pdbx_description
1 polymer ?
#
loop_
_entity_poly.entity_id
_entity_poly.type
_entity_poly.pdbx_seq_one_letter_code
_entity_poly.pdbx_strand_id
1 'polypeptide(L)'
;MTDVSVACAGDTLVLCFGWTLDDEPAPKYVLPMTTMRADATLAADALITRLDLFLDTDTWKRHAHDIGHDTRVVVMPPLHGGR
;
A
#
# COMPACT_ATOMS: atom_id res chain seq x y z
N MET A 1 -6.90 -9.04 -0.70
CA MET A 1 -6.87 -7.87 0.22
C MET A 1 -8.21 -7.76 0.94
N THR A 2 -8.23 -7.52 2.25
CA THR A 2 -9.45 -7.38 3.09
C THR A 2 -9.36 -6.15 4.00
N ASP A 3 -10.47 -5.76 4.63
CA ASP A 3 -10.51 -4.74 5.70
C ASP A 3 -9.83 -3.42 5.33
N VAL A 4 -10.03 -2.98 4.09
CA VAL A 4 -9.42 -1.76 3.56
C VAL A 4 -10.03 -0.55 4.24
N SER A 5 -9.18 0.29 4.83
CA SER A 5 -9.54 1.59 5.37
C SER A 5 -8.56 2.64 4.88
N VAL A 6 -9.05 3.87 4.74
CA VAL A 6 -8.28 5.00 4.23
C VAL A 6 -8.35 6.13 5.26
N ALA A 7 -7.19 6.67 5.62
CA ALA A 7 -7.07 7.81 6.51
C ALA A 7 -6.23 8.92 5.85
N CYS A 8 -6.56 10.17 6.14
CA CYS A 8 -5.77 11.33 5.71
C CYS A 8 -4.97 11.85 6.91
N ALA A 9 -3.67 12.06 6.73
CA ALA A 9 -2.76 12.68 7.68
C ALA A 9 -2.00 13.82 6.99
N GLY A 10 -2.57 15.03 7.03
CA GLY A 10 -2.10 16.15 6.21
C GLY A 10 -2.21 15.83 4.71
N ASP A 11 -1.12 16.01 3.97
CA ASP A 11 -1.03 15.70 2.53
C ASP A 11 -0.80 14.21 2.23
N THR A 12 -0.74 13.39 3.28
CA THR A 12 -0.52 11.94 3.19
C THR A 12 -1.83 11.18 3.29
N LEU A 13 -2.11 10.32 2.31
CA LEU A 13 -3.09 9.26 2.45
C LEU A 13 -2.42 8.01 3.02
N VAL A 14 -3.07 7.38 3.98
CA VAL A 14 -2.66 6.14 4.60
C VAL A 14 -3.71 5.08 4.29
N LEU A 15 -3.34 4.06 3.53
CA LEU A 15 -4.18 2.88 3.36
C LEU A 15 -3.79 1.83 4.39
N CYS A 16 -4.77 1.35 5.13
CA CYS A 16 -4.62 0.21 6.03
C CYS A 16 -5.42 -0.96 5.46
N PHE A 17 -4.80 -2.12 5.32
CA PHE A 17 -5.47 -3.30 4.75
C PHE A 17 -4.91 -4.59 5.35
N GLY A 18 -5.76 -5.62 5.40
CA GLY A 18 -5.36 -7.00 5.64
C GLY A 18 -4.94 -7.65 4.33
N TRP A 19 -3.85 -8.41 4.36
CA TRP A 19 -3.45 -9.23 3.22
C TRP A 19 -2.86 -10.56 3.69
N THR A 20 -3.53 -11.64 3.33
CA THR A 20 -3.08 -13.00 3.63
C THR A 20 -2.07 -13.42 2.56
N LEU A 21 -0.84 -13.65 2.99
CA LEU A 21 0.08 -14.50 2.24
C LEU A 21 -0.30 -15.94 2.58
N ASP A 22 -0.23 -16.85 1.61
CA ASP A 22 -0.70 -18.24 1.74
C ASP A 22 -0.16 -19.01 2.97
N ASP A 23 0.86 -18.48 3.66
CA ASP A 23 1.55 -19.12 4.79
C ASP A 23 1.55 -18.33 6.14
N GLU A 24 0.90 -17.17 6.29
CA GLU A 24 0.92 -16.39 7.56
C GLU A 24 -0.47 -15.86 7.99
N PRO A 25 -0.76 -15.77 9.32
CA PRO A 25 -1.95 -15.07 9.80
C PRO A 25 -1.92 -13.63 9.31
N ALA A 26 -3.01 -13.17 8.68
CA ALA A 26 -3.09 -11.93 7.90
C ALA A 26 -2.46 -10.71 8.63
N PRO A 27 -1.23 -10.32 8.29
CA PRO A 27 -0.59 -9.15 8.87
C PRO A 27 -1.37 -7.90 8.47
N LYS A 28 -1.33 -6.87 9.31
CA LYS A 28 -1.86 -5.56 8.94
C LYS A 28 -0.82 -4.80 8.15
N TYR A 29 -1.22 -4.23 7.02
CA TYR A 29 -0.33 -3.45 6.18
C TYR A 29 -0.76 -1.99 6.18
N VAL A 30 0.23 -1.10 6.24
CA VAL A 30 0.04 0.34 6.20
C VAL A 30 0.82 0.91 5.01
N LEU A 31 0.15 1.63 4.12
CA LEU A 31 0.76 2.24 2.94
C LEU A 31 0.58 3.77 3.00
N PRO A 32 1.63 4.52 3.39
CA PRO A 32 1.63 5.97 3.32
C PRO A 32 1.93 6.45 1.90
N MET A 33 1.18 7.42 1.42
CA MET A 33 1.32 7.99 0.09
C MET A 33 1.13 9.50 0.14
N THR A 34 2.06 10.23 -0.46
CA THR A 34 1.89 11.68 -0.66
C THR A 34 0.99 11.90 -1.86
N THR A 35 -0.18 12.49 -1.64
CA THR A 35 -1.12 12.73 -2.73
C THR A 35 -0.72 13.95 -3.53
N MET A 36 -0.03 13.75 -4.66
CA MET A 36 -0.03 14.77 -5.69
C MET A 36 -1.36 14.68 -6.44
N ARG A 37 -2.29 15.58 -6.09
CA ARG A 37 -3.50 15.96 -6.86
C ARG A 37 -3.89 14.96 -7.95
N ALA A 38 -4.69 13.97 -7.60
CA ALA A 38 -5.28 13.09 -8.59
C ALA A 38 -6.78 12.97 -8.31
N ASP A 39 -7.57 13.12 -9.37
CA ASP A 39 -9.02 13.07 -9.37
C ASP A 39 -9.49 11.81 -8.64
N ALA A 40 -10.25 11.99 -7.55
CA ALA A 40 -10.34 11.03 -6.44
C ALA A 40 -10.80 9.63 -6.86
N THR A 41 -11.58 9.52 -7.95
CA THR A 41 -12.13 8.26 -8.43
C THR A 41 -11.17 7.51 -9.35
N LEU A 42 -10.62 8.16 -10.38
CA LEU A 42 -9.68 7.53 -11.32
C LEU A 42 -8.31 7.25 -10.68
N ALA A 43 -7.92 8.09 -9.73
CA ALA A 43 -6.68 7.91 -8.99
C ALA A 43 -6.73 6.70 -8.05
N ALA A 44 -7.89 6.42 -7.46
CA ALA A 44 -8.06 5.32 -6.51
C ALA A 44 -7.97 3.95 -7.20
N ASP A 45 -8.63 3.77 -8.34
CA ASP A 45 -8.59 2.49 -9.06
C ASP A 45 -7.19 2.18 -9.58
N ALA A 46 -6.54 3.15 -10.24
CA ALA A 46 -5.18 2.99 -10.75
C ALA A 46 -4.18 2.70 -9.62
N LEU A 47 -4.39 3.30 -8.44
CA LEU A 47 -3.60 3.04 -7.25
C LEU A 47 -3.80 1.62 -6.72
N ILE A 48 -5.06 1.19 -6.56
CA ILE A 48 -5.40 -0.14 -6.05
C ILE A 48 -4.82 -1.21 -6.99
N THR A 49 -4.98 -1.06 -8.30
CA THR A 49 -4.38 -1.96 -9.29
C THR A 49 -2.85 -2.00 -9.16
N ARG A 50 -2.21 -0.86 -8.95
CA ARG A 50 -0.75 -0.79 -8.80
C ARG A 50 -0.29 -1.45 -7.50
N LEU A 51 -1.03 -1.29 -6.42
CA LEU A 51 -0.77 -1.95 -5.15
C LEU A 51 -0.88 -3.47 -5.30
N ASP A 52 -1.95 -3.94 -5.94
CA ASP A 52 -2.19 -5.36 -6.19
C ASP A 52 -1.02 -5.98 -6.99
N LEU A 53 -0.64 -5.36 -8.11
CA LEU A 53 0.51 -5.77 -8.91
C LEU A 53 1.84 -5.76 -8.14
N PHE A 54 2.01 -4.82 -7.20
CA PHE A 54 3.23 -4.73 -6.40
C PHE A 54 3.30 -5.85 -5.36
N LEU A 55 2.19 -6.10 -4.67
CA LEU A 55 2.06 -7.16 -3.66
C LEU A 55 2.14 -8.56 -4.28
N ASP A 56 1.67 -8.73 -5.51
CA ASP A 56 1.81 -10.00 -6.26
C ASP A 56 3.27 -10.41 -6.53
N THR A 57 4.24 -9.49 -6.37
CA THR A 57 5.66 -9.80 -6.57
C THR A 57 6.40 -9.90 -5.24
N ASP A 58 7.35 -10.83 -5.09
CA ASP A 58 8.23 -10.91 -3.91
C ASP A 58 9.06 -9.63 -3.63
N THR A 59 9.04 -8.66 -4.55
CA THR A 59 9.76 -7.40 -4.38
C THR A 59 9.25 -6.58 -3.20
N TRP A 60 7.95 -6.67 -2.85
CA TRP A 60 7.37 -5.90 -1.75
C TRP A 60 8.06 -6.17 -0.40
N LYS A 61 8.61 -7.37 -0.19
CA LYS A 61 9.32 -7.75 1.05
C LYS A 61 10.50 -6.83 1.36
N ARG A 62 11.16 -6.29 0.33
CA ARG A 62 12.28 -5.32 0.48
C ARG A 62 11.82 -3.91 0.82
N HIS A 63 10.53 -3.65 0.63
CA HIS A 63 9.87 -2.37 0.84
C HIS A 63 8.92 -2.39 2.04
N ALA A 64 8.87 -3.52 2.75
CA ALA A 64 8.09 -3.69 3.96
C ALA A 64 8.99 -3.51 5.19
N HIS A 65 8.50 -2.72 6.13
CA HIS A 65 9.17 -2.43 7.39
C HIS A 65 8.25 -2.83 8.54
N ASP A 66 8.74 -3.71 9.41
CA ASP A 66 8.02 -4.07 10.63
C ASP A 66 7.95 -2.86 11.58
N ILE A 67 6.74 -2.54 12.05
CA ILE A 67 6.51 -1.48 13.05
C ILE A 67 5.90 -2.02 14.35
N GLY A 68 5.89 -3.34 14.53
CA GLY A 68 5.34 -4.05 15.69
C GLY A 68 3.84 -4.38 15.54
N HIS A 69 3.31 -5.15 16.50
CA HIS A 69 1.90 -5.53 16.56
C HIS A 69 1.37 -6.18 15.27
N ASP A 70 2.14 -7.09 14.68
CA ASP A 70 1.82 -7.77 13.41
C ASP A 70 1.51 -6.78 12.27
N THR A 71 2.10 -5.58 12.33
CA THR A 71 1.87 -4.50 11.38
C THR A 71 3.14 -4.18 10.61
N ARG A 72 3.03 -4.14 9.28
CA ARG A 72 4.12 -3.78 8.37
C ARG A 72 3.76 -2.52 7.60
N VAL A 73 4.68 -1.55 7.56
CA VAL A 73 4.57 -0.39 6.66
C VAL A 73 5.18 -0.77 5.32
N VAL A 74 4.42 -0.61 4.24
CA VAL A 74 4.86 -0.86 2.87
C VAL A 74 5.10 0.47 2.18
N VAL A 75 6.31 0.67 1.64
CA VAL A 75 6.66 1.88 0.89
C VAL A 75 6.82 1.52 -0.58
N MET A 76 5.80 1.80 -1.38
CA MET A 76 5.89 1.59 -2.82
C MET A 76 7.00 2.46 -3.43
N PRO A 77 7.84 1.91 -4.32
CA PRO A 77 8.80 2.72 -5.05
C PRO A 77 8.07 3.80 -5.86
N PRO A 78 8.71 4.95 -6.18
CA PRO A 78 8.12 5.92 -7.08
C PRO A 78 7.77 5.27 -8.42
N LEU A 79 6.72 5.76 -9.09
CA LEU A 79 6.53 5.46 -10.51
C LEU A 79 7.80 5.93 -11.20
N HIS A 80 8.58 5.01 -11.78
CA HIS A 80 9.62 5.42 -12.71
C HIS A 80 8.89 6.17 -13.81
N GLY A 81 9.03 7.50 -13.83
CA GLY A 81 8.69 8.29 -14.99
C GLY A 81 9.50 7.70 -16.13
N GLY A 82 8.80 7.04 -17.07
CA GLY A 82 9.39 6.63 -18.33
C GLY A 82 10.12 7.83 -18.92
N ARG A 83 11.38 7.63 -19.24
CA ARG A 83 12.18 8.58 -19.99
C ARG A 83 11.96 8.34 -21.48
#